data_AF-A0A928NZB6-F1
#
_entry.id   AF-A0A928NZB6-F1
#
_cell.length_a   1.000
_cell.length_b   1.000
_cell.length_c   1.000
_cell.angle_alpha   90.00
_cell.angle_beta   90.00
_cell.angle_gamma   90.00
#
_symmetry.space_group_name_H-M   'P 1'
#
loop_
_entity.id
_entity.type
_entity.pdbx_description
1 polymer ?
#
loop_
_entity_poly.entity_id
_entity_poly.type
_entity_poly.pdbx_seq_one_letter_code
_entity_poly.pdbx_strand_id
1 'polypeptide(L)'
;MKNKRLRIFIIILVFVTAFSTPVLATNDDIVSRAQSLAHGVTVYKLQQAGADDVQAWIDGQLTEEAGRASEWYIIAISRQEGYDFHKYEEALLKYLSENDVASASTRQKYALALICTGSQDPYIQNTVNESIGKQGIMSLAYGLMLLERGYSCPTKTIDSVISDILSMTRQDGGWSITGQYGDVDVTAMTVQALAPYYGENAQVAAAIDRALEFLSTKQLDNGGFASYGVNNPESGAQVLMALTSLGIDGLTDLRFVKNNKTIIDNIETFRLEDGSFCHLAGSTSNENATVQVFMAMMSYAQSKGADTGNIPTPGPTGSQSAKPTQTPTICPTHDAGDSSNTADSSYKLTACIVAVAAGLVVCVILFVIKKRNIKNFIAVLVAVLVAVCIICVTDFKCADEYYNETQPPKTDTIGTVTMTIRCDTIVDKSQDSHIPRDGIILEETEFAIEAGDSVYDILVEATKKYKIQMENNGTKQAAYIAGINYIYEHDFGDLSGWVFFVNGQSPSIGCSEYILQDGDSISWQYSCELGRDLEQEVEN
;
A
#
# COMPACT_ATOMS: atom_id res chain seq x y z
N MET A 1 -61.50 45.22 2.18
CA MET A 1 -60.67 44.05 2.58
C MET A 1 -60.52 43.00 1.46
N LYS A 2 -60.06 43.38 0.25
CA LYS A 2 -59.83 42.41 -0.85
C LYS A 2 -58.41 42.42 -1.45
N ASN A 3 -57.55 43.38 -1.08
CA ASN A 3 -56.24 43.57 -1.73
C ASN A 3 -55.02 43.30 -0.84
N LYS A 4 -55.19 42.70 0.35
CA LYS A 4 -54.05 42.28 1.20
C LYS A 4 -53.75 40.78 1.17
N ARG A 5 -54.69 39.92 0.74
CA ARG A 5 -54.46 38.46 0.62
C ARG A 5 -53.79 38.05 -0.70
N LEU A 6 -53.91 38.86 -1.76
CA LEU A 6 -53.30 38.57 -3.06
C LEU A 6 -51.80 38.88 -3.13
N ARG A 7 -51.31 39.83 -2.31
CA ARG A 7 -49.87 40.17 -2.26
C ARG A 7 -49.04 39.20 -1.43
N ILE A 8 -49.64 38.49 -0.48
CA ILE A 8 -48.95 37.44 0.30
C ILE A 8 -48.84 36.14 -0.52
N PHE A 9 -49.77 35.89 -1.45
CA PHE A 9 -49.69 34.73 -2.34
C PHE A 9 -48.68 34.88 -3.48
N ILE A 10 -48.35 36.11 -3.90
CA ILE A 10 -47.33 36.36 -4.94
C ILE A 10 -45.92 36.43 -4.37
N ILE A 11 -45.75 36.73 -3.07
CA ILE A 11 -44.41 36.69 -2.42
C ILE A 11 -44.02 35.26 -2.02
N ILE A 12 -44.99 34.36 -1.83
CA ILE A 12 -44.72 32.93 -1.59
C ILE A 12 -44.52 32.13 -2.89
N LEU A 13 -44.95 32.66 -4.05
CA LEU A 13 -44.75 32.01 -5.36
C LEU A 13 -43.46 32.47 -6.09
N VAL A 14 -42.68 33.39 -5.52
CA VAL A 14 -41.40 33.87 -6.08
C VAL A 14 -40.19 33.40 -5.25
N PHE A 15 -40.41 32.64 -4.17
CA PHE A 15 -39.34 32.08 -3.32
C PHE A 15 -39.20 30.55 -3.39
N VAL A 16 -39.75 29.90 -4.44
CA VAL A 16 -39.67 28.42 -4.62
C VAL A 16 -39.00 27.99 -5.95
N THR A 17 -38.38 28.91 -6.70
CA THR A 17 -37.60 28.54 -7.91
C THR A 17 -36.14 28.99 -7.84
N ALA A 18 -35.57 28.96 -6.64
CA ALA A 18 -34.13 28.87 -6.44
C ALA A 18 -33.80 27.56 -5.70
N PHE A 19 -34.43 26.46 -6.11
CA PHE A 19 -33.68 25.22 -6.09
C PHE A 19 -32.61 25.42 -7.14
N SER A 20 -31.37 25.65 -6.69
CA SER A 20 -30.20 25.37 -7.49
C SER A 20 -30.43 23.99 -8.09
N THR A 21 -30.82 23.94 -9.36
CA THR A 21 -30.68 22.71 -10.14
C THR A 21 -29.22 22.33 -9.94
N PRO A 22 -28.90 21.15 -9.37
CA PRO A 22 -27.54 20.68 -9.49
C PRO A 22 -27.26 20.71 -10.99
N VAL A 23 -26.30 21.53 -11.39
CA VAL A 23 -25.73 21.41 -12.72
C VAL A 23 -25.15 20.01 -12.70
N LEU A 24 -25.89 19.02 -13.20
CA LEU A 24 -25.28 17.73 -13.51
C LEU A 24 -24.14 18.08 -14.45
N ALA A 25 -22.91 17.77 -14.04
CA ALA A 25 -21.76 17.83 -14.91
C ALA A 25 -22.12 17.12 -16.21
N THR A 26 -21.83 17.75 -17.35
CA THR A 26 -22.02 17.07 -18.63
C THR A 26 -21.07 15.88 -18.70
N ASN A 27 -21.38 14.87 -19.51
CA ASN A 27 -20.46 13.74 -19.70
C ASN A 27 -19.05 14.20 -20.09
N ASP A 28 -18.95 15.27 -20.90
CA ASP A 28 -17.68 15.88 -21.30
C ASP A 28 -16.90 16.46 -20.12
N ASP A 29 -17.58 17.07 -19.14
CA ASP A 29 -16.98 17.61 -17.92
C ASP A 29 -16.43 16.49 -17.02
N ILE A 30 -17.16 15.38 -16.89
CA ILE A 30 -16.74 14.22 -16.10
C ILE A 30 -15.50 13.54 -16.72
N VAL A 31 -15.47 13.37 -18.04
CA VAL A 31 -14.31 12.80 -18.74
C VAL A 31 -13.09 13.72 -18.57
N SER A 32 -13.29 15.03 -18.72
CA SER A 32 -12.23 16.03 -18.53
C SER A 32 -11.67 16.01 -17.11
N ARG A 33 -12.52 15.82 -16.09
CA ARG A 33 -12.09 15.67 -14.69
C ARG A 33 -11.22 14.43 -14.51
N ALA A 34 -11.64 13.27 -15.00
CA ALA A 34 -10.84 12.04 -14.90
C ALA A 34 -9.47 12.20 -15.58
N GLN A 35 -9.43 12.78 -16.79
CA GLN A 35 -8.16 13.09 -17.47
C GLN A 35 -7.28 14.05 -16.65
N SER A 36 -7.87 15.09 -16.05
CA SER A 36 -7.13 16.04 -15.21
C SER A 36 -6.52 15.38 -13.96
N LEU A 37 -7.21 14.40 -13.36
CA LEU A 37 -6.68 13.66 -12.21
C LEU A 37 -5.53 12.75 -12.61
N ALA A 38 -5.69 11.97 -13.70
CA ALA A 38 -4.62 11.14 -14.25
C ALA A 38 -3.39 11.99 -14.62
N HIS A 39 -3.61 13.12 -15.30
CA HIS A 39 -2.57 14.08 -15.67
C HIS A 39 -1.83 14.63 -14.43
N GLY A 40 -2.56 14.95 -13.36
CA GLY A 40 -1.98 15.40 -12.10
C GLY A 40 -1.01 14.38 -11.50
N VAL A 41 -1.38 13.10 -11.49
CA VAL A 41 -0.49 12.03 -11.02
C VAL A 41 0.73 11.89 -11.93
N THR A 42 0.55 11.98 -13.25
CA THR A 42 1.68 11.92 -14.19
C THR A 42 2.66 13.06 -13.92
N VAL A 43 2.20 14.30 -13.79
CA VAL A 43 3.07 15.45 -13.49
C VAL A 43 3.82 15.27 -12.17
N TYR A 44 3.11 14.83 -11.11
CA TYR A 44 3.71 14.50 -9.83
C TYR A 44 4.86 13.48 -9.98
N LYS A 45 4.60 12.39 -10.72
CA LYS A 45 5.57 11.32 -10.92
C LYS A 45 6.75 11.71 -11.79
N LEU A 46 6.55 12.47 -12.85
CA LEU A 46 7.63 13.03 -13.66
C LEU A 46 8.56 13.90 -12.81
N GLN A 47 7.98 14.76 -11.97
CA GLN A 47 8.77 15.60 -11.06
C GLN A 47 9.53 14.77 -10.01
N GLN A 48 8.88 13.77 -9.41
CA GLN A 48 9.51 12.87 -8.43
C GLN A 48 10.67 12.09 -9.04
N ALA A 49 10.51 11.59 -10.27
CA ALA A 49 11.50 10.85 -11.01
C ALA A 49 12.61 11.72 -11.63
N GLY A 50 12.43 13.05 -11.66
CA GLY A 50 13.29 13.94 -12.44
C GLY A 50 13.25 13.65 -13.94
N ALA A 51 12.12 13.17 -14.45
CA ALA A 51 11.92 12.76 -15.83
C ALA A 51 11.24 13.87 -16.65
N ASP A 52 11.72 14.10 -17.88
CA ASP A 52 11.17 15.11 -18.78
C ASP A 52 9.84 14.69 -19.41
N ASP A 53 9.63 13.39 -19.59
CA ASP A 53 8.41 12.80 -20.17
C ASP A 53 8.17 11.37 -19.64
N VAL A 54 7.05 10.77 -20.05
CA VAL A 54 6.64 9.43 -19.61
C VAL A 54 7.62 8.35 -20.06
N GLN A 55 8.27 8.48 -21.23
CA GLN A 55 9.26 7.50 -21.67
C GLN A 55 10.52 7.56 -20.79
N ALA A 56 10.98 8.77 -20.44
CA ALA A 56 12.08 8.96 -19.51
C ALA A 56 11.75 8.43 -18.10
N TRP A 57 10.49 8.52 -17.68
CA TRP A 57 10.01 7.94 -16.42
C TRP A 57 9.99 6.41 -16.45
N ILE A 58 9.53 5.81 -17.55
CA ILE A 58 9.58 4.35 -17.78
C ILE A 58 11.04 3.88 -17.72
N ASP A 59 11.92 4.50 -18.52
CA ASP A 59 13.33 4.12 -18.64
C ASP A 59 14.16 4.37 -17.38
N GLY A 60 13.71 5.29 -16.52
CA GLY A 60 14.35 5.67 -15.27
C GLY A 60 13.71 4.98 -14.07
N GLN A 61 13.03 5.78 -13.23
CA GLN A 61 12.50 5.33 -11.93
C GLN A 61 11.68 4.03 -12.02
N LEU A 62 10.77 3.88 -12.99
CA LEU A 62 9.94 2.67 -13.05
C LEU A 62 10.79 1.42 -13.31
N THR A 63 11.80 1.51 -14.18
CA THR A 63 12.77 0.44 -14.44
C THR A 63 13.64 0.15 -13.21
N GLU A 64 14.09 1.17 -12.48
CA GLU A 64 14.87 1.01 -11.23
C GLU A 64 14.06 0.32 -10.12
N GLU A 65 12.74 0.55 -10.10
CA GLU A 65 11.81 -0.01 -9.11
C GLU A 65 11.13 -1.30 -9.55
N ALA A 66 11.53 -1.89 -10.69
CA ALA A 66 10.97 -3.13 -11.21
C ALA A 66 11.07 -4.28 -10.19
N GLY A 67 9.95 -4.96 -9.94
CA GLY A 67 9.83 -6.02 -8.94
C GLY A 67 9.62 -5.50 -7.50
N ARG A 68 9.49 -4.18 -7.31
CA ARG A 68 9.32 -3.56 -5.98
C ARG A 68 8.06 -2.72 -5.88
N ALA A 69 7.87 -1.77 -6.80
CA ALA A 69 6.80 -0.77 -6.66
C ALA A 69 6.13 -0.32 -7.97
N SER A 70 6.70 -0.61 -9.14
CA SER A 70 6.34 0.08 -10.39
C SER A 70 5.32 -0.65 -11.29
N GLU A 71 4.97 -1.90 -11.00
CA GLU A 71 4.21 -2.76 -11.94
C GLU A 71 2.85 -2.19 -12.31
N TRP A 72 2.14 -1.59 -11.34
CA TRP A 72 0.81 -1.04 -11.57
C TRP A 72 0.83 0.18 -12.50
N TYR A 73 1.89 1.00 -12.44
CA TYR A 73 2.08 2.07 -13.42
C TYR A 73 2.36 1.51 -14.81
N ILE A 74 3.19 0.48 -14.92
CA ILE A 74 3.49 -0.14 -16.22
C ILE A 74 2.22 -0.74 -16.84
N ILE A 75 1.42 -1.46 -16.06
CA ILE A 75 0.13 -2.01 -16.52
C ILE A 75 -0.83 -0.89 -16.96
N ALA A 76 -0.83 0.26 -16.28
CA ALA A 76 -1.68 1.39 -16.65
C ALA A 76 -1.20 2.09 -17.93
N ILE A 77 0.10 2.36 -18.02
CA ILE A 77 0.71 3.11 -19.12
C ILE A 77 0.74 2.28 -20.41
N SER A 78 0.95 0.96 -20.32
CA SER A 78 0.97 0.06 -21.48
C SER A 78 -0.33 0.01 -22.29
N ARG A 79 -1.42 0.54 -21.72
CA ARG A 79 -2.71 0.70 -22.42
C ARG A 79 -2.70 1.84 -23.43
N GLN A 80 -1.64 2.65 -23.40
CA GLN A 80 -1.38 3.73 -24.35
C GLN A 80 -0.40 3.23 -25.42
N GLU A 81 -0.58 3.69 -26.66
CA GLU A 81 0.32 3.37 -27.76
C GLU A 81 1.56 4.28 -27.73
N GLY A 82 2.69 3.77 -28.20
CA GLY A 82 3.88 4.59 -28.52
C GLY A 82 5.00 4.59 -27.48
N TYR A 83 4.88 3.84 -26.38
CA TYR A 83 5.96 3.66 -25.41
C TYR A 83 6.78 2.39 -25.65
N ASP A 84 8.07 2.48 -25.37
CA ASP A 84 8.99 1.34 -25.35
C ASP A 84 9.17 0.85 -23.91
N PHE A 85 8.91 -0.44 -23.68
CA PHE A 85 9.02 -1.08 -22.37
C PHE A 85 10.19 -2.05 -22.26
N HIS A 86 11.07 -2.12 -23.27
CA HIS A 86 12.12 -3.15 -23.32
C HIS A 86 13.06 -3.10 -22.12
N LYS A 87 13.48 -1.90 -21.67
CA LYS A 87 14.33 -1.75 -20.48
C LYS A 87 13.64 -2.21 -19.20
N TYR A 88 12.35 -1.88 -19.07
CA TYR A 88 11.56 -2.30 -17.92
C TYR A 88 11.42 -3.83 -17.89
N GLU A 89 11.12 -4.44 -19.04
CA GLU A 89 11.05 -5.90 -19.18
C GLU A 89 12.36 -6.56 -18.74
N GLU A 90 13.50 -6.09 -19.26
CA GLU A 90 14.82 -6.62 -18.87
C GLU A 90 15.08 -6.50 -17.36
N ALA A 91 14.72 -5.36 -16.76
CA ALA A 91 14.90 -5.14 -15.33
C ALA A 91 14.00 -6.03 -14.47
N LEU A 92 12.73 -6.20 -14.86
CA LEU A 92 11.80 -7.08 -14.14
C LEU A 92 12.24 -8.53 -14.24
N LEU A 93 12.63 -9.01 -15.43
CA LEU A 93 13.15 -10.37 -15.60
C LEU A 93 14.43 -10.60 -14.80
N LYS A 94 15.33 -9.61 -14.75
CA LYS A 94 16.52 -9.66 -13.90
C LYS A 94 16.14 -9.80 -12.42
N TYR A 95 15.24 -8.95 -11.92
CA TYR A 95 14.74 -9.03 -10.55
C TYR A 95 14.19 -10.44 -10.26
N LEU A 96 13.36 -10.98 -11.14
CA LEU A 96 12.73 -12.30 -10.98
C LEU A 96 13.74 -13.46 -11.00
N SER A 97 14.86 -13.32 -11.70
CA SER A 97 15.95 -14.31 -11.68
C SER A 97 16.80 -14.28 -10.41
N GLU A 98 16.79 -13.16 -9.69
CA GLU A 98 17.62 -12.92 -8.51
C GLU A 98 16.82 -13.08 -7.20
N ASN A 99 15.49 -13.15 -7.26
CA ASN A 99 14.61 -13.15 -6.10
C ASN A 99 13.56 -14.26 -6.20
N ASP A 100 13.31 -14.95 -5.08
CA ASP A 100 12.17 -15.85 -4.97
C ASP A 100 10.94 -15.07 -4.50
N VAL A 101 9.83 -15.21 -5.22
CA VAL A 101 8.60 -14.45 -4.98
C VAL A 101 7.57 -15.40 -4.41
N ALA A 102 7.38 -15.40 -3.08
CA ALA A 102 6.50 -16.36 -2.39
C ALA A 102 5.00 -16.19 -2.74
N SER A 103 4.53 -14.95 -2.87
CA SER A 103 3.12 -14.65 -3.16
C SER A 103 2.73 -15.02 -4.60
N ALA A 104 1.76 -15.92 -4.74
CA ALA A 104 1.14 -16.33 -5.99
C ALA A 104 0.50 -15.16 -6.74
N SER A 105 -0.25 -14.31 -6.02
CA SER A 105 -0.88 -13.13 -6.60
C SER A 105 0.16 -12.10 -7.06
N THR A 106 1.30 -11.98 -6.35
CA THR A 106 2.41 -11.12 -6.75
C THR A 106 3.12 -11.67 -7.99
N ARG A 107 3.39 -12.97 -8.07
CA ARG A 107 3.92 -13.61 -9.30
C ARG A 107 3.01 -13.35 -10.50
N GLN A 108 1.70 -13.48 -10.31
CA GLN A 108 0.71 -13.21 -11.36
C GLN A 108 0.65 -11.72 -11.75
N LYS A 109 0.81 -10.79 -10.80
CA LYS A 109 0.99 -9.35 -11.09
C LYS A 109 2.21 -9.12 -11.99
N TYR A 110 3.36 -9.74 -11.68
CA TYR A 110 4.56 -9.65 -12.53
C TYR A 110 4.34 -10.25 -13.91
N ALA A 111 3.67 -11.40 -14.01
CA ALA A 111 3.29 -11.99 -15.29
C ALA A 111 2.37 -11.07 -16.11
N LEU A 112 1.39 -10.41 -15.48
CA LEU A 112 0.53 -9.42 -16.14
C LEU A 112 1.32 -8.20 -16.62
N ALA A 113 2.26 -7.69 -15.81
CA ALA A 113 3.14 -6.60 -16.21
C ALA A 113 4.01 -6.98 -17.42
N LEU A 114 4.61 -8.17 -17.42
CA LEU A 114 5.40 -8.69 -18.55
C LEU A 114 4.54 -8.83 -19.82
N ILE A 115 3.31 -9.34 -19.73
CA ILE A 115 2.41 -9.39 -20.89
C ILE A 115 2.14 -7.97 -21.43
N CYS A 116 1.97 -7.00 -20.54
CA CYS A 116 1.73 -5.61 -20.88
C CYS A 116 2.93 -4.95 -21.58
N THR A 117 4.16 -5.39 -21.34
CA THR A 117 5.35 -4.94 -22.09
C THR A 117 5.50 -5.63 -23.45
N GLY A 118 4.66 -6.62 -23.76
CA GLY A 118 4.79 -7.46 -24.96
C GLY A 118 5.70 -8.67 -24.78
N SER A 119 6.15 -8.96 -23.55
CA SER A 119 7.04 -10.07 -23.24
C SER A 119 6.40 -11.43 -23.60
N GLN A 120 7.26 -12.37 -23.96
CA GLN A 120 6.91 -13.79 -24.16
C GLN A 120 7.77 -14.70 -23.26
N ASP A 121 8.32 -14.15 -22.18
CA ASP A 121 9.24 -14.88 -21.31
C ASP A 121 8.55 -16.10 -20.66
N PRO A 122 9.27 -17.25 -20.54
CA PRO A 122 8.74 -18.45 -19.91
C PRO A 122 8.20 -18.25 -18.47
N TYR A 123 8.65 -17.21 -17.76
CA TYR A 123 8.11 -16.85 -16.44
C TYR A 123 6.59 -16.73 -16.43
N ILE A 124 5.99 -16.20 -17.50
CA ILE A 124 4.53 -16.02 -17.61
C ILE A 124 3.84 -17.38 -17.59
N GLN A 125 4.27 -18.30 -18.46
CA GLN A 125 3.68 -19.63 -18.54
C GLN A 125 3.96 -20.48 -17.30
N ASN A 126 5.15 -20.35 -16.70
CA ASN A 126 5.47 -21.01 -15.43
C ASN A 126 4.55 -20.52 -14.30
N THR A 127 4.33 -19.20 -14.22
CA THR A 127 3.40 -18.59 -13.26
C THR A 127 1.98 -19.10 -13.43
N VAL A 128 1.49 -19.20 -14.68
CA VAL A 128 0.17 -19.77 -14.99
C VAL A 128 0.04 -21.23 -14.53
N ASN A 129 1.09 -22.03 -14.72
CA ASN A 129 1.09 -23.43 -14.31
C ASN A 129 1.11 -23.60 -12.79
N GLU A 130 1.80 -22.71 -12.09
CA GLU A 130 2.17 -22.91 -10.69
C GLU A 130 1.34 -22.10 -9.71
N SER A 131 0.73 -20.98 -10.12
CA SER A 131 0.17 -20.01 -9.16
C SER A 131 -1.35 -20.01 -9.07
N ILE A 132 -2.08 -20.35 -10.14
CA ILE A 132 -3.55 -20.19 -10.20
C ILE A 132 -4.25 -20.95 -9.06
N GLY A 133 -4.96 -20.20 -8.21
CA GLY A 133 -5.73 -20.71 -7.08
C GLY A 133 -4.92 -20.92 -5.80
N LYS A 134 -3.58 -20.80 -5.84
CA LYS A 134 -2.77 -20.78 -4.61
C LYS A 134 -3.04 -19.50 -3.85
N GLN A 135 -3.18 -19.57 -2.52
CA GLN A 135 -3.36 -18.39 -1.67
C GLN A 135 -4.71 -17.65 -1.85
N GLY A 136 -5.73 -18.34 -2.38
CA GLY A 136 -7.12 -17.89 -2.32
C GLY A 136 -7.54 -16.95 -3.45
N ILE A 137 -8.53 -16.10 -3.15
CA ILE A 137 -9.35 -15.40 -4.15
C ILE A 137 -8.55 -14.50 -5.09
N MET A 138 -7.54 -13.79 -4.59
CA MET A 138 -6.73 -12.89 -5.41
C MET A 138 -5.95 -13.64 -6.49
N SER A 139 -5.47 -14.84 -6.16
CA SER A 139 -4.79 -15.67 -7.14
C SER A 139 -5.73 -16.27 -8.19
N LEU A 140 -6.97 -16.58 -7.80
CA LEU A 140 -7.99 -16.98 -8.77
C LEU A 140 -8.34 -15.82 -9.70
N ALA A 141 -8.52 -14.60 -9.16
CA ALA A 141 -8.85 -13.41 -9.95
C ALA A 141 -7.75 -13.07 -10.98
N TYR A 142 -6.49 -12.95 -10.55
CA TYR A 142 -5.39 -12.71 -11.50
C TYR A 142 -5.11 -13.91 -12.40
N GLY A 143 -5.28 -15.13 -11.89
CA GLY A 143 -5.20 -16.34 -12.68
C GLY A 143 -6.19 -16.35 -13.84
N LEU A 144 -7.44 -15.95 -13.59
CA LEU A 144 -8.47 -15.81 -14.62
C LEU A 144 -8.08 -14.76 -15.67
N MET A 145 -7.55 -13.61 -15.23
CA MET A 145 -7.05 -12.56 -16.13
C MET A 145 -5.90 -13.03 -17.04
N LEU A 146 -5.06 -13.96 -16.56
CA LEU A 146 -3.98 -14.57 -17.34
C LEU A 146 -4.52 -15.58 -18.35
N LEU A 147 -5.48 -16.43 -17.96
CA LEU A 147 -6.11 -17.38 -18.87
C LEU A 147 -6.87 -16.67 -20.01
N GLU A 148 -7.57 -15.57 -19.70
CA GLU A 148 -8.24 -14.73 -20.69
C GLU A 148 -7.31 -14.12 -21.74
N ARG A 149 -6.02 -13.98 -21.40
CA ARG A 149 -4.97 -13.49 -22.33
C ARG A 149 -4.41 -14.60 -23.24
N GLY A 150 -5.04 -15.78 -23.24
CA GLY A 150 -4.71 -16.89 -24.14
C GLY A 150 -3.70 -17.88 -23.57
N TYR A 151 -3.29 -17.75 -22.31
CA TYR A 151 -2.46 -18.74 -21.64
C TYR A 151 -3.30 -19.92 -21.16
N SER A 152 -2.70 -21.11 -21.10
CA SER A 152 -3.38 -22.33 -20.65
C SER A 152 -2.69 -22.94 -19.44
N CYS A 153 -3.46 -23.47 -18.50
CA CYS A 153 -2.96 -24.17 -17.32
C CYS A 153 -3.30 -25.66 -17.40
N PRO A 154 -2.36 -26.58 -17.13
CA PRO A 154 -2.62 -28.02 -17.17
C PRO A 154 -3.69 -28.51 -16.19
N THR A 155 -3.87 -27.81 -15.07
CA THR A 155 -4.71 -28.25 -13.94
C THR A 155 -5.97 -27.40 -13.77
N LYS A 156 -6.05 -26.24 -14.42
CA LYS A 156 -7.14 -25.28 -14.29
C LYS A 156 -7.61 -24.79 -15.68
N THR A 157 -8.91 -24.87 -15.92
CA THR A 157 -9.58 -24.23 -17.06
C THR A 157 -10.25 -22.93 -16.60
N ILE A 158 -10.60 -22.05 -17.55
CA ILE A 158 -11.43 -20.86 -17.29
C ILE A 158 -12.67 -21.22 -16.47
N ASP A 159 -13.46 -22.20 -16.91
CA ASP A 159 -14.68 -22.63 -16.21
C ASP A 159 -14.40 -23.13 -14.78
N SER A 160 -13.29 -23.85 -14.56
CA SER A 160 -12.93 -24.33 -13.23
C SER A 160 -12.53 -23.18 -12.29
N VAL A 161 -11.81 -22.18 -12.81
CA VAL A 161 -11.41 -21.00 -12.03
C VAL A 161 -12.62 -20.13 -11.71
N ILE A 162 -13.53 -19.93 -12.66
CA ILE A 162 -14.81 -19.26 -12.43
C ILE A 162 -15.59 -20.01 -11.34
N SER A 163 -15.73 -21.33 -11.45
CA SER A 163 -16.43 -22.13 -10.43
C SER A 163 -15.79 -21.96 -9.04
N ASP A 164 -14.46 -21.97 -8.94
CA ASP A 164 -13.76 -21.76 -7.68
C ASP A 164 -14.04 -20.36 -7.12
N ILE A 165 -13.96 -19.30 -7.95
CA ILE A 165 -14.29 -17.92 -7.55
C ILE A 165 -15.72 -17.83 -7.03
N LEU A 166 -16.69 -18.37 -7.78
CA LEU A 166 -18.10 -18.34 -7.39
C LEU A 166 -18.36 -19.08 -6.08
N SER A 167 -17.63 -20.17 -5.82
CA SER A 167 -17.73 -20.92 -4.56
C SER A 167 -17.27 -20.12 -3.33
N MET A 168 -16.45 -19.07 -3.53
CA MET A 168 -15.94 -18.20 -2.47
C MET A 168 -16.83 -16.97 -2.19
N THR A 169 -17.97 -16.84 -2.88
CA THR A 169 -18.91 -15.72 -2.67
C THR A 169 -19.42 -15.72 -1.22
N ARG A 170 -19.46 -14.55 -0.59
CA ARG A 170 -19.98 -14.35 0.77
C ARG A 170 -21.50 -14.21 0.78
N GLN A 171 -22.10 -14.33 1.97
CA GLN A 171 -23.57 -14.28 2.13
C GLN A 171 -24.14 -12.92 1.69
N ASP A 172 -23.38 -11.85 1.87
CA ASP A 172 -23.74 -10.49 1.47
C ASP A 172 -23.49 -10.20 -0.02
N GLY A 173 -23.00 -11.19 -0.78
CA GLY A 173 -22.80 -11.09 -2.23
C GLY A 173 -21.40 -10.64 -2.65
N GLY A 174 -20.52 -10.29 -1.72
CA GLY A 174 -19.13 -9.89 -2.02
C GLY A 174 -18.12 -11.05 -1.96
N TRP A 175 -16.84 -10.69 -2.05
CA TRP A 175 -15.69 -11.56 -1.81
C TRP A 175 -14.73 -10.88 -0.82
N SER A 176 -13.93 -11.70 -0.14
CA SER A 176 -12.90 -11.24 0.79
C SER A 176 -11.72 -12.22 0.81
N ILE A 177 -10.54 -11.73 1.17
CA ILE A 177 -9.38 -12.61 1.41
C ILE A 177 -9.61 -13.44 2.69
N THR A 178 -10.09 -12.77 3.74
CA THR A 178 -10.41 -13.30 5.06
C THR A 178 -11.76 -12.75 5.54
N GLY A 179 -12.30 -13.29 6.62
CA GLY A 179 -13.57 -12.86 7.19
C GLY A 179 -14.81 -13.38 6.46
N GLN A 180 -15.95 -13.27 7.15
CA GLN A 180 -17.23 -13.82 6.73
C GLN A 180 -18.02 -12.92 5.74
N TYR A 181 -17.66 -11.64 5.67
CA TYR A 181 -18.35 -10.62 4.86
C TYR A 181 -17.48 -10.17 3.69
N GLY A 182 -18.13 -9.64 2.65
CA GLY A 182 -17.43 -9.06 1.52
C GLY A 182 -16.57 -7.87 1.94
N ASP A 183 -15.40 -7.78 1.32
CA ASP A 183 -14.54 -6.59 1.35
C ASP A 183 -14.75 -5.80 0.04
N VAL A 184 -14.72 -4.47 0.10
CA VAL A 184 -15.00 -3.61 -1.06
C VAL A 184 -13.96 -3.81 -2.15
N ASP A 185 -12.68 -3.82 -1.78
CA ASP A 185 -11.57 -3.87 -2.73
C ASP A 185 -11.51 -5.24 -3.40
N VAL A 186 -11.54 -6.31 -2.60
CA VAL A 186 -11.51 -7.69 -3.08
C VAL A 186 -12.73 -8.00 -3.95
N THR A 187 -13.92 -7.51 -3.57
CA THR A 187 -15.13 -7.66 -4.38
C THR A 187 -14.97 -6.96 -5.73
N ALA A 188 -14.53 -5.70 -5.74
CA ALA A 188 -14.35 -4.94 -6.96
C ALA A 188 -13.28 -5.56 -7.88
N MET A 189 -12.15 -6.03 -7.34
CA MET A 189 -11.11 -6.71 -8.10
C MET A 189 -11.59 -8.06 -8.66
N THR A 190 -12.40 -8.80 -7.91
CA THR A 190 -13.01 -10.04 -8.38
C THR A 190 -14.00 -9.78 -9.53
N VAL A 191 -14.81 -8.72 -9.41
CA VAL A 191 -15.72 -8.29 -10.49
C VAL A 191 -14.94 -7.92 -11.76
N GLN A 192 -13.80 -7.24 -11.65
CA GLN A 192 -12.93 -6.94 -12.81
C GLN A 192 -12.48 -8.21 -13.54
N ALA A 193 -12.11 -9.26 -12.80
CA ALA A 193 -11.71 -10.55 -13.39
C ALA A 193 -12.88 -11.29 -14.06
N LEU A 194 -14.09 -11.20 -13.50
CA LEU A 194 -15.29 -11.86 -13.99
C LEU A 194 -16.02 -11.10 -15.10
N ALA A 195 -15.75 -9.80 -15.27
CA ALA A 195 -16.45 -8.91 -16.19
C ALA A 195 -16.58 -9.44 -17.64
N PRO A 196 -15.56 -10.06 -18.26
CA PRO A 196 -15.68 -10.62 -19.61
C PRO A 196 -16.83 -11.63 -19.76
N TYR A 197 -17.17 -12.34 -18.68
CA TYR A 197 -18.17 -13.42 -18.71
C TYR A 197 -19.57 -12.96 -18.26
N TYR A 198 -19.76 -11.68 -17.92
CA TYR A 198 -21.06 -11.16 -17.47
C TYR A 198 -22.18 -11.43 -18.48
N GLY A 199 -21.90 -11.25 -19.78
CA GLY A 199 -22.86 -11.52 -20.86
C GLY A 199 -22.91 -12.97 -21.34
N GLU A 200 -21.99 -13.82 -20.88
CA GLU A 200 -21.78 -15.17 -21.44
C GLU A 200 -22.21 -16.29 -20.47
N ASN A 201 -22.11 -16.06 -19.17
CA ASN A 201 -22.38 -17.05 -18.14
C ASN A 201 -23.40 -16.55 -17.12
N ALA A 202 -24.58 -17.18 -17.06
CA ALA A 202 -25.67 -16.78 -16.18
C ALA A 202 -25.35 -16.85 -14.68
N GLN A 203 -24.47 -17.77 -14.25
CA GLN A 203 -24.05 -17.85 -12.86
C GLN A 203 -23.09 -16.70 -12.50
N VAL A 204 -22.20 -16.34 -13.44
CA VAL A 204 -21.34 -15.17 -13.28
C VAL A 204 -22.16 -13.89 -13.26
N ALA A 205 -23.13 -13.74 -14.15
CA ALA A 205 -24.05 -12.61 -14.17
C ALA A 205 -24.76 -12.45 -12.81
N ALA A 206 -25.35 -13.52 -12.28
CA ALA A 206 -26.03 -13.50 -11.00
C ALA A 206 -25.09 -13.17 -9.82
N ALA A 207 -23.84 -13.62 -9.85
CA ALA A 207 -22.85 -13.28 -8.83
C ALA A 207 -22.42 -11.81 -8.91
N ILE A 208 -22.16 -11.31 -10.12
CA ILE A 208 -21.82 -9.90 -10.35
C ILE A 208 -22.99 -8.99 -9.96
N ASP A 209 -24.23 -9.34 -10.26
CA ASP A 209 -25.40 -8.53 -9.87
C ASP A 209 -25.50 -8.39 -8.34
N ARG A 210 -25.28 -9.48 -7.59
CA ARG A 210 -25.21 -9.43 -6.12
C ARG A 210 -24.02 -8.61 -5.61
N ALA A 211 -22.87 -8.70 -6.28
CA ALA A 211 -21.70 -7.92 -5.93
C ALA A 211 -21.93 -6.41 -6.18
N LEU A 212 -22.63 -6.03 -7.26
CA LEU A 212 -23.01 -4.65 -7.53
C LEU A 212 -24.02 -4.12 -6.50
N GLU A 213 -24.96 -4.96 -6.04
CA GLU A 213 -25.84 -4.62 -4.92
C GLU A 213 -25.03 -4.38 -3.64
N PHE A 214 -24.17 -5.32 -3.27
CA PHE A 214 -23.23 -5.18 -2.15
C PHE A 214 -22.46 -3.86 -2.22
N LEU A 215 -21.75 -3.61 -3.32
CA LEU A 215 -20.96 -2.39 -3.51
C LEU A 215 -21.84 -1.13 -3.42
N SER A 216 -23.01 -1.10 -4.08
CA SER A 216 -23.93 0.03 -4.00
C SER A 216 -24.41 0.32 -2.57
N THR A 217 -24.55 -0.70 -1.72
CA THR A 217 -24.92 -0.52 -0.30
C THR A 217 -23.75 -0.04 0.57
N LYS A 218 -22.50 -0.30 0.17
CA LYS A 218 -21.29 0.13 0.88
C LYS A 218 -20.85 1.55 0.54
N GLN A 219 -21.37 2.14 -0.54
CA GLN A 219 -21.07 3.53 -0.88
C GLN A 219 -21.59 4.49 0.19
N LEU A 220 -20.71 5.33 0.70
CA LEU A 220 -20.96 6.32 1.74
C LEU A 220 -21.75 7.54 1.20
N ASP A 221 -22.33 8.31 2.13
CA ASP A 221 -23.09 9.53 1.83
C ASP A 221 -22.29 10.61 1.09
N ASN A 222 -20.96 10.57 1.18
CA ASN A 222 -20.05 11.49 0.48
C ASN A 222 -19.63 10.99 -0.91
N GLY A 223 -20.17 9.87 -1.39
CA GLY A 223 -19.83 9.23 -2.66
C GLY A 223 -18.65 8.26 -2.60
N GLY A 224 -17.98 8.17 -1.44
CA GLY A 224 -16.80 7.35 -1.22
C GLY A 224 -17.09 5.92 -0.79
N PHE A 225 -16.02 5.19 -0.50
CA PHE A 225 -16.07 3.83 0.01
C PHE A 225 -15.10 3.70 1.17
N ALA A 226 -15.51 2.92 2.17
CA ALA A 226 -14.66 2.61 3.31
C ALA A 226 -14.17 1.16 3.23
N SER A 227 -12.89 0.99 3.53
CA SER A 227 -12.30 -0.29 3.91
C SER A 227 -12.18 -0.29 5.44
N TYR A 228 -12.75 -1.29 6.10
CA TYR A 228 -12.77 -1.42 7.57
C TYR A 228 -13.22 -0.15 8.33
N GLY A 229 -14.18 0.59 7.77
CA GLY A 229 -14.76 1.81 8.37
C GLY A 229 -13.99 3.10 8.04
N VAL A 230 -12.87 3.01 7.33
CA VAL A 230 -12.04 4.15 6.95
C VAL A 230 -12.25 4.49 5.47
N ASN A 231 -12.83 5.67 5.21
CA ASN A 231 -13.01 6.19 3.86
C ASN A 231 -11.66 6.50 3.21
N ASN A 232 -11.41 5.98 2.02
CA ASN A 232 -10.14 6.11 1.30
C ASN A 232 -10.36 6.16 -0.23
N PRO A 233 -9.42 6.72 -1.01
CA PRO A 233 -9.55 6.81 -2.47
C PRO A 233 -9.31 5.48 -3.20
N GLU A 234 -8.53 4.55 -2.63
CA GLU A 234 -8.23 3.24 -3.22
C GLU A 234 -9.49 2.42 -3.47
N SER A 235 -10.38 2.33 -2.48
CA SER A 235 -11.63 1.60 -2.59
C SER A 235 -12.57 2.21 -3.62
N GLY A 236 -12.64 3.55 -3.68
CA GLY A 236 -13.36 4.24 -4.76
C GLY A 236 -12.77 3.94 -6.13
N ALA A 237 -11.45 3.90 -6.25
CA ALA A 237 -10.74 3.60 -7.49
C ALA A 237 -11.02 2.16 -7.96
N GLN A 238 -10.97 1.16 -7.07
CA GLN A 238 -11.28 -0.23 -7.40
C GLN A 238 -12.72 -0.40 -7.88
N VAL A 239 -13.69 0.21 -7.19
CA VAL A 239 -15.10 0.16 -7.60
C VAL A 239 -15.29 0.82 -8.96
N LEU A 240 -14.66 1.98 -9.22
CA LEU A 240 -14.75 2.63 -10.53
C LEU A 240 -14.16 1.75 -11.64
N MET A 241 -13.03 1.07 -11.40
CA MET A 241 -12.46 0.11 -12.36
C MET A 241 -13.39 -1.09 -12.59
N ALA A 242 -14.02 -1.62 -11.55
CA ALA A 242 -14.98 -2.72 -11.68
C ALA A 242 -16.19 -2.34 -12.56
N LEU A 243 -16.77 -1.16 -12.33
CA LEU A 243 -17.88 -0.64 -13.13
C LEU A 243 -17.45 -0.38 -14.57
N THR A 244 -16.26 0.20 -14.76
CA THR A 244 -15.69 0.45 -16.09
C THR A 244 -15.51 -0.84 -16.88
N SER A 245 -15.00 -1.91 -16.24
CA SER A 245 -14.82 -3.23 -16.87
C SER A 245 -16.14 -3.88 -17.29
N LEU A 246 -17.26 -3.54 -16.64
CA LEU A 246 -18.61 -3.99 -17.01
C LEU A 246 -19.28 -3.09 -18.06
N GLY A 247 -18.62 -2.00 -18.49
CA GLY A 247 -19.24 -0.98 -19.34
C GLY A 247 -20.32 -0.14 -18.62
N ILE A 248 -20.35 -0.17 -17.28
CA ILE A 248 -21.25 0.64 -16.46
C ILE A 248 -20.59 1.99 -16.19
N ASP A 249 -21.30 3.07 -16.45
CA ASP A 249 -20.83 4.41 -16.10
C ASP A 249 -21.03 4.69 -14.60
N GLY A 250 -19.98 4.40 -13.82
CA GLY A 250 -20.01 4.57 -12.36
C GLY A 250 -20.16 6.02 -11.87
N LEU A 251 -20.06 7.02 -12.75
CA LEU A 251 -20.21 8.42 -12.38
C LEU A 251 -21.60 8.98 -12.71
N THR A 252 -22.44 8.20 -13.43
CA THR A 252 -23.83 8.56 -13.74
C THR A 252 -24.87 7.50 -13.35
N ASP A 253 -24.45 6.25 -13.11
CA ASP A 253 -25.34 5.19 -12.63
C ASP A 253 -25.84 5.51 -11.21
N LEU A 254 -27.16 5.64 -11.04
CA LEU A 254 -27.78 6.04 -9.78
C LEU A 254 -27.55 5.06 -8.63
N ARG A 255 -27.14 3.82 -8.89
CA ARG A 255 -26.70 2.90 -7.82
C ARG A 255 -25.42 3.38 -7.16
N PHE A 256 -24.60 4.15 -7.88
CA PHE A 256 -23.27 4.60 -7.49
C PHE A 256 -23.16 6.13 -7.33
N VAL A 257 -24.29 6.81 -7.14
CA VAL A 257 -24.37 8.24 -6.81
C VAL A 257 -25.19 8.40 -5.53
N LYS A 258 -24.55 8.89 -4.44
CA LYS A 258 -25.22 9.11 -3.13
C LYS A 258 -25.22 10.59 -2.80
N ASN A 259 -26.37 11.13 -2.39
CA ASN A 259 -26.52 12.55 -2.02
C ASN A 259 -25.94 13.54 -3.06
N ASN A 260 -26.13 13.23 -4.35
CA ASN A 260 -25.55 13.98 -5.48
C ASN A 260 -24.01 14.05 -5.45
N LYS A 261 -23.35 13.07 -4.84
CA LYS A 261 -21.91 12.86 -4.84
C LYS A 261 -21.57 11.57 -5.56
N THR A 262 -20.63 11.70 -6.48
CA THR A 262 -20.08 10.60 -7.28
C THR A 262 -18.81 10.05 -6.62
N ILE A 263 -18.32 8.92 -7.14
CA ILE A 263 -17.06 8.33 -6.72
C ILE A 263 -15.89 9.31 -6.90
N ILE A 264 -15.85 10.03 -8.04
CA ILE A 264 -14.79 11.00 -8.33
C ILE A 264 -14.85 12.22 -7.41
N ASP A 265 -16.04 12.68 -7.00
CA ASP A 265 -16.18 13.77 -6.04
C ASP A 265 -15.55 13.41 -4.68
N ASN A 266 -15.62 12.14 -4.27
CA ASN A 266 -14.96 11.69 -3.07
C ASN A 266 -13.44 11.53 -3.25
N ILE A 267 -12.99 10.89 -4.34
CA ILE A 267 -11.55 10.72 -4.64
C ILE A 267 -10.81 12.06 -4.63
N GLU A 268 -11.41 13.13 -5.19
CA GLU A 268 -10.82 14.47 -5.21
C GLU A 268 -10.56 15.04 -3.81
N THR A 269 -11.28 14.61 -2.77
CA THR A 269 -11.04 15.07 -1.38
C THR A 269 -9.72 14.58 -0.80
N PHE A 270 -9.11 13.56 -1.41
CA PHE A 270 -7.81 13.00 -1.01
C PHE A 270 -6.65 13.52 -1.86
N ARG A 271 -6.93 14.36 -2.85
CA ARG A 271 -5.91 14.91 -3.75
C ARG A 271 -5.08 15.98 -3.04
N LEU A 272 -3.76 15.87 -3.13
CA LEU A 272 -2.81 16.86 -2.63
C LEU A 272 -2.48 17.92 -3.70
N GLU A 273 -1.88 19.03 -3.28
CA GLU A 273 -1.53 20.15 -4.18
C GLU A 273 -0.57 19.74 -5.29
N ASP A 274 0.34 18.79 -5.01
CA ASP A 274 1.34 18.28 -5.94
C ASP A 274 0.76 17.29 -6.97
N GLY A 275 -0.51 16.89 -6.83
CA GLY A 275 -1.19 15.95 -7.72
C GLY A 275 -1.19 14.50 -7.25
N SER A 276 -0.49 14.17 -6.16
CA SER A 276 -0.55 12.86 -5.50
C SER A 276 -1.79 12.71 -4.62
N PHE A 277 -2.01 11.51 -4.07
CA PHE A 277 -3.16 11.21 -3.23
C PHE A 277 -2.72 10.69 -1.86
N CYS A 278 -3.41 11.12 -0.82
CA CYS A 278 -3.28 10.60 0.54
C CYS A 278 -4.25 9.44 0.77
N HIS A 279 -3.90 8.50 1.66
CA HIS A 279 -4.82 7.41 2.06
C HIS A 279 -5.94 7.94 2.96
N LEU A 280 -5.56 8.76 3.95
CA LEU A 280 -6.46 9.44 4.87
C LEU A 280 -6.53 10.92 4.53
N ALA A 281 -7.75 11.47 4.49
CA ALA A 281 -7.93 12.89 4.19
C ALA A 281 -7.10 13.76 5.14
N GLY A 282 -6.20 14.57 4.58
CA GLY A 282 -5.28 15.43 5.33
C GLY A 282 -3.95 14.79 5.74
N SER A 283 -3.69 13.53 5.38
CA SER A 283 -2.37 12.90 5.56
C SER A 283 -1.41 13.22 4.41
N THR A 284 -0.18 12.70 4.50
CA THR A 284 0.82 12.81 3.43
C THR A 284 0.48 11.90 2.25
N SER A 285 1.22 12.10 1.14
CA SER A 285 1.15 11.27 -0.05
C SER A 285 1.30 9.78 0.28
N ASN A 286 0.48 8.95 -0.35
CA ASN A 286 0.51 7.50 -0.27
C ASN A 286 0.62 6.91 -1.68
N GLU A 287 1.56 5.99 -1.86
CA GLU A 287 1.88 5.43 -3.17
C GLU A 287 0.74 4.55 -3.72
N ASN A 288 0.10 3.75 -2.86
CA ASN A 288 -1.01 2.89 -3.24
C ASN A 288 -2.25 3.69 -3.61
N ALA A 289 -2.58 4.72 -2.82
CA ALA A 289 -3.62 5.69 -3.16
C ALA A 289 -3.39 6.32 -4.53
N THR A 290 -2.16 6.81 -4.74
CA THR A 290 -1.78 7.51 -5.97
C THR A 290 -1.86 6.62 -7.21
N VAL A 291 -1.29 5.41 -7.16
CA VAL A 291 -1.28 4.50 -8.31
C VAL A 291 -2.66 3.94 -8.63
N GLN A 292 -3.47 3.61 -7.62
CA GLN A 292 -4.80 3.05 -7.85
C GLN A 292 -5.76 4.11 -8.42
N VAL A 293 -5.69 5.36 -7.92
CA VAL A 293 -6.43 6.47 -8.53
C VAL A 293 -5.97 6.69 -9.97
N PHE A 294 -4.67 6.69 -10.23
CA PHE A 294 -4.14 6.82 -11.60
C PHE A 294 -4.71 5.74 -12.54
N MET A 295 -4.66 4.47 -12.13
CA MET A 295 -5.23 3.35 -12.89
C MET A 295 -6.72 3.55 -13.18
N ALA A 296 -7.50 3.93 -12.17
CA ALA A 296 -8.94 4.10 -12.30
C ALA A 296 -9.31 5.26 -13.25
N MET A 297 -8.63 6.40 -13.12
CA MET A 297 -8.87 7.56 -13.97
C MET A 297 -8.47 7.30 -15.42
N MET A 298 -7.34 6.63 -15.63
CA MET A 298 -6.87 6.20 -16.95
C MET A 298 -7.86 5.24 -17.61
N SER A 299 -8.28 4.19 -16.89
CA SER A 299 -9.24 3.21 -17.38
C SER A 299 -10.58 3.85 -17.73
N TYR A 300 -11.11 4.70 -16.84
CA TYR A 300 -12.37 5.39 -17.06
C TYR A 300 -12.30 6.34 -18.26
N ALA A 301 -11.29 7.21 -18.33
CA ALA A 301 -11.13 8.15 -19.45
C ALA A 301 -11.02 7.42 -20.79
N GLN A 302 -10.23 6.35 -20.86
CA GLN A 302 -10.09 5.52 -22.06
C GLN A 302 -11.43 4.85 -22.46
N SER A 303 -12.21 4.36 -21.49
CA SER A 303 -13.53 3.76 -21.77
C SER A 303 -14.52 4.74 -22.41
N LYS A 304 -14.28 6.06 -22.23
CA LYS A 304 -15.06 7.15 -22.80
C LYS A 304 -14.49 7.69 -24.12
N GLY A 305 -13.45 7.04 -24.66
CA GLY A 305 -12.81 7.42 -25.92
C GLY A 305 -11.87 8.62 -25.82
N ALA A 306 -11.45 8.98 -24.60
CA ALA A 306 -10.54 10.10 -24.39
C ALA A 306 -9.09 9.69 -24.72
N ASP A 307 -8.35 10.57 -25.38
CA ASP A 307 -6.91 10.40 -25.56
C ASP A 307 -6.21 10.66 -24.23
N THR A 308 -5.62 9.61 -23.67
CA THR A 308 -4.78 9.68 -22.47
C THR A 308 -3.29 9.74 -22.82
N GLY A 309 -2.90 9.51 -24.09
CA GLY A 309 -1.50 9.42 -24.55
C GLY A 309 -0.84 10.76 -24.84
N ASN A 310 -1.62 11.84 -25.01
CA ASN A 310 -1.12 13.21 -25.01
C ASN A 310 -1.37 13.85 -23.65
N ILE A 311 -0.52 13.53 -22.68
CA ILE A 311 -0.37 14.30 -21.44
C ILE A 311 0.67 15.38 -21.77
N PRO A 312 0.27 16.59 -22.19
CA PRO A 312 1.24 17.64 -22.51
C PRO A 312 2.08 17.96 -21.28
N THR A 313 3.40 17.99 -21.43
CA THR A 313 4.30 18.52 -20.40
C THR A 313 3.93 19.98 -20.13
N PRO A 314 4.00 20.46 -18.87
CA PRO A 314 3.87 21.88 -18.62
C PRO A 314 5.03 22.60 -19.32
N GLY A 315 4.72 23.40 -20.33
CA GLY A 315 5.65 24.44 -20.79
C GLY A 315 5.95 25.39 -19.63
N PRO A 316 7.14 26.00 -19.57
CA PRO A 316 7.51 26.87 -18.46
C PRO A 316 6.63 28.11 -18.50
N THR A 317 5.59 28.16 -17.67
CA THR A 317 4.75 29.35 -17.56
C THR A 317 4.37 29.66 -16.11
N GLY A 318 5.10 30.64 -15.58
CA GLY A 318 4.50 31.78 -14.89
C GLY A 318 3.85 31.51 -13.55
N SER A 319 4.63 31.70 -12.49
CA SER A 319 4.14 32.08 -11.16
C SER A 319 2.94 33.02 -11.24
N GLN A 320 1.77 32.53 -10.83
CA GLN A 320 0.71 33.37 -10.30
C GLN A 320 0.43 32.92 -8.87
N SER A 321 1.17 33.54 -7.96
CA SER A 321 0.93 33.53 -6.53
C SER A 321 -0.45 34.15 -6.23
N ALA A 322 -1.40 33.33 -5.80
CA ALA A 322 -2.53 33.78 -5.02
C ALA A 322 -2.21 33.54 -3.53
N LYS A 323 -1.99 34.64 -2.80
CA LYS A 323 -1.59 34.67 -1.40
C LYS A 323 -2.75 34.22 -0.48
N PRO A 324 -2.57 33.24 0.43
CA PRO A 324 -3.55 32.98 1.47
C PRO A 324 -3.43 34.04 2.57
N THR A 325 -4.57 34.63 2.93
CA THR A 325 -4.76 35.36 4.19
C THR A 325 -5.39 34.40 5.18
N GLN A 326 -4.64 33.96 6.17
CA GLN A 326 -5.07 33.98 7.57
C GLN A 326 -3.91 33.65 8.52
N THR A 327 -3.93 34.38 9.62
CA THR A 327 -2.87 34.68 10.59
C THR A 327 -2.60 33.50 11.54
N PRO A 328 -1.33 33.14 11.81
CA PRO A 328 -0.97 32.37 12.99
C PRO A 328 -0.79 33.30 14.20
N THR A 329 -1.48 33.01 15.29
CA THR A 329 -1.30 33.68 16.58
C THR A 329 0.00 33.18 17.23
N ILE A 330 0.91 34.12 17.53
CA ILE A 330 2.25 33.90 18.09
C ILE A 330 2.25 33.98 19.63
N CYS A 331 2.74 32.91 20.25
CA CYS A 331 3.64 32.76 21.42
C CYS A 331 3.27 33.39 22.81
N PRO A 332 3.96 32.94 23.89
CA PRO A 332 5.35 33.35 24.13
C PRO A 332 6.33 32.20 24.38
N THR A 333 7.54 32.46 23.92
CA THR A 333 8.82 31.82 24.21
C THR A 333 9.20 31.88 25.70
N HIS A 334 9.93 30.87 26.18
CA HIS A 334 10.87 31.02 27.29
C HIS A 334 12.25 30.48 26.88
N ASP A 335 13.26 31.29 27.16
CA ASP A 335 14.64 31.22 26.69
C ASP A 335 15.50 30.07 27.25
N ALA A 336 16.44 29.67 26.38
CA ALA A 336 17.85 29.32 26.59
C ALA A 336 18.30 28.61 27.89
N GLY A 337 18.87 27.42 27.70
CA GLY A 337 19.81 26.77 28.62
C GLY A 337 20.82 25.93 27.83
N ASP A 338 22.09 26.33 27.92
CA ASP A 338 23.26 25.77 27.25
C ASP A 338 23.69 24.40 27.83
N SER A 339 24.41 23.64 27.01
CA SER A 339 25.35 22.55 27.33
C SER A 339 24.85 21.20 27.90
N SER A 340 25.01 20.13 27.11
CA SER A 340 25.81 18.98 27.52
C SER A 340 26.23 18.11 26.32
N ASN A 341 27.50 18.21 25.94
CA ASN A 341 28.22 17.16 25.22
C ASN A 341 28.25 15.90 26.11
N THR A 342 27.67 14.78 25.66
CA THR A 342 27.90 13.47 26.29
C THR A 342 27.96 12.35 25.25
N ALA A 343 29.19 11.95 24.93
CA ALA A 343 29.68 10.57 24.93
C ALA A 343 29.25 9.52 23.85
N ASP A 344 28.94 9.88 22.60
CA ASP A 344 28.73 8.87 21.53
C ASP A 344 30.01 8.38 20.81
N SER A 345 31.20 8.80 21.26
CA SER A 345 32.45 8.72 20.49
C SER A 345 33.35 7.51 20.79
N SER A 346 32.98 6.56 21.66
CA SER A 346 33.97 5.63 22.24
C SER A 346 34.38 4.46 21.33
N TYR A 347 33.44 3.80 20.64
CA TYR A 347 33.78 2.61 19.84
C TYR A 347 34.19 2.95 18.41
N LYS A 348 33.54 3.91 17.75
CA LYS A 348 33.84 4.29 16.35
C LYS A 348 35.29 4.72 16.19
N LEU A 349 35.79 5.55 17.12
CA LEU A 349 37.19 5.97 17.13
C LEU A 349 38.14 4.77 17.30
N THR A 350 37.83 3.87 18.23
CA THR A 350 38.63 2.66 18.50
C THR A 350 38.64 1.71 17.30
N ALA A 351 37.48 1.47 16.67
CA ALA A 351 37.34 0.62 15.50
C ALA A 351 38.06 1.20 14.27
N CYS A 352 38.00 2.52 14.06
CA CYS A 352 38.77 3.19 13.01
C CYS A 352 40.29 3.05 13.22
N ILE A 353 40.77 3.16 14.46
CA ILE A 353 42.19 2.94 14.79
C ILE A 353 42.62 1.50 14.46
N VAL A 354 41.77 0.50 14.80
CA VAL A 354 42.05 -0.91 14.49
C VAL A 354 42.10 -1.16 12.98
N ALA A 355 41.16 -0.60 12.21
CA ALA A 355 41.15 -0.72 10.75
C ALA A 355 42.43 -0.14 10.11
N VAL A 356 42.87 1.04 10.57
CA VAL A 356 44.12 1.66 10.11
C VAL A 356 45.34 0.81 10.49
N ALA A 357 45.39 0.29 11.72
CA ALA A 357 46.48 -0.59 12.16
C ALA A 357 46.56 -1.88 11.33
N ALA A 358 45.42 -2.50 11.02
CA ALA A 358 45.36 -3.68 10.15
C ALA A 358 45.89 -3.37 8.74
N GLY A 359 45.51 -2.21 8.17
CA GLY A 359 46.05 -1.75 6.89
C GLY A 359 47.57 -1.58 6.90
N LEU A 360 48.13 -1.00 7.96
CA LEU A 360 49.58 -0.85 8.13
C LEU A 360 50.29 -2.21 8.21
N VAL A 361 49.72 -3.19 8.90
CA VAL A 361 50.25 -4.56 8.97
C VAL A 361 50.28 -5.20 7.58
N VAL A 362 49.21 -5.06 6.79
CA VAL A 362 49.17 -5.56 5.41
C VAL A 362 50.24 -4.88 4.54
N CYS A 363 50.45 -3.57 4.70
CA CYS A 363 51.53 -2.85 4.03
C CYS A 363 52.93 -3.41 4.39
N VAL A 364 53.18 -3.75 5.66
CA VAL A 364 54.43 -4.38 6.11
C VAL A 364 54.59 -5.78 5.52
N ILE A 365 53.53 -6.59 5.51
CA ILE A 365 53.54 -7.94 4.91
C ILE A 365 53.87 -7.87 3.41
N LEU A 366 53.22 -6.96 2.67
CA LEU A 366 53.49 -6.74 1.25
C LEU A 366 54.94 -6.31 1.01
N PHE A 367 55.50 -5.52 1.92
CA PHE A 367 56.90 -5.08 1.86
C PHE A 367 57.90 -6.24 2.07
N VAL A 368 57.60 -7.15 3.01
CA VAL A 368 58.40 -8.35 3.34
C VAL A 368 58.34 -9.38 2.20
N ILE A 369 57.17 -9.60 1.60
CA ILE A 369 56.98 -10.54 0.47
C ILE A 369 57.51 -9.94 -0.86
N LYS A 370 58.15 -8.76 -0.83
CA LYS A 370 58.67 -8.02 -1.99
C LYS A 370 57.61 -7.65 -3.05
N LYS A 371 56.31 -7.68 -2.71
CA LYS A 371 55.20 -7.23 -3.58
C LYS A 371 55.03 -5.71 -3.53
N ARG A 372 56.11 -4.97 -3.78
CA ARG A 372 56.22 -3.51 -3.54
C ARG A 372 55.61 -2.63 -4.64
N ASN A 373 54.61 -3.12 -5.37
CA ASN A 373 53.94 -2.34 -6.40
C ASN A 373 53.06 -1.27 -5.75
N ILE A 374 53.18 -0.01 -6.18
CA ILE A 374 52.39 1.11 -5.66
C ILE A 374 50.87 0.84 -5.73
N LYS A 375 50.41 0.09 -6.73
CA LYS A 375 49.00 -0.32 -6.86
C LYS A 375 48.50 -1.15 -5.67
N ASN A 376 49.36 -1.96 -5.06
CA ASN A 376 48.98 -2.78 -3.90
C ASN A 376 48.78 -1.93 -2.64
N PHE A 377 49.63 -0.92 -2.44
CA PHE A 377 49.49 0.00 -1.30
C PHE A 377 48.28 0.94 -1.47
N ILE A 378 48.00 1.37 -2.70
CA ILE A 378 46.78 2.11 -3.03
C ILE A 378 45.55 1.25 -2.74
N ALA A 379 45.55 -0.02 -3.14
CA ALA A 379 44.43 -0.93 -2.87
C ALA A 379 44.18 -1.12 -1.36
N VAL A 380 45.24 -1.27 -0.56
CA VAL A 380 45.12 -1.35 0.91
C VAL A 380 44.58 -0.05 1.50
N LEU A 381 45.07 1.11 1.03
CA LEU A 381 44.56 2.40 1.48
C LEU A 381 43.07 2.58 1.17
N VAL A 382 42.64 2.22 -0.04
CA VAL A 382 41.22 2.27 -0.44
C VAL A 382 40.38 1.34 0.43
N ALA A 383 40.84 0.12 0.68
CA ALA A 383 40.12 -0.83 1.54
C ALA A 383 39.97 -0.31 2.98
N VAL A 384 41.01 0.31 3.54
CA VAL A 384 40.95 0.93 4.89
C VAL A 384 39.99 2.11 4.90
N LEU A 385 40.02 2.97 3.87
CA LEU A 385 39.10 4.11 3.77
C LEU A 385 37.64 3.66 3.65
N VAL A 386 37.37 2.60 2.88
CA VAL A 386 36.03 2.01 2.77
C VAL A 386 35.59 1.44 4.12
N ALA A 387 36.44 0.68 4.82
CA ALA A 387 36.12 0.14 6.14
C ALA A 387 35.83 1.25 7.17
N VAL A 388 36.65 2.31 7.20
CA VAL A 388 36.43 3.48 8.06
C VAL A 388 35.14 4.21 7.70
N CYS A 389 34.84 4.37 6.40
CA CYS A 389 33.59 4.96 5.94
C CYS A 389 32.38 4.16 6.45
N ILE A 390 32.41 2.83 6.29
CA ILE A 390 31.36 1.91 6.79
C ILE A 390 31.18 2.08 8.30
N ILE A 391 32.27 2.07 9.09
CA ILE A 391 32.21 2.25 10.56
C ILE A 391 31.61 3.61 10.94
N CYS A 392 31.89 4.67 10.18
CA CYS A 392 31.37 6.00 10.47
C CYS A 392 29.87 6.14 10.15
N VAL A 393 29.41 5.50 9.07
CA VAL A 393 28.01 5.59 8.61
C VAL A 393 27.08 4.53 9.23
N THR A 394 27.61 3.60 10.02
CA THR A 394 26.82 2.56 10.70
C THR A 394 26.86 2.72 12.21
N ASP A 395 25.67 2.63 12.84
CA ASP A 395 25.52 2.60 14.29
C ASP A 395 25.31 1.16 14.75
N PHE A 396 26.39 0.52 15.19
CA PHE A 396 26.35 -0.81 15.76
C PHE A 396 26.06 -0.71 17.25
N LYS A 397 24.81 -0.98 17.64
CA LYS A 397 24.45 -1.21 19.05
C LYS A 397 24.55 -2.70 19.32
N CYS A 398 25.19 -3.10 20.41
CA CYS A 398 25.08 -4.49 20.87
C CYS A 398 23.66 -4.73 21.43
N ALA A 399 23.21 -5.99 21.49
CA ALA A 399 21.88 -6.31 22.01
C ALA A 399 21.66 -5.71 23.40
N ASP A 400 22.66 -5.79 24.30
CA ASP A 400 22.58 -5.20 25.62
C ASP A 400 22.40 -3.67 25.58
N GLU A 401 23.07 -2.97 24.67
CA GLU A 401 22.93 -1.52 24.54
C GLU A 401 21.57 -1.14 23.94
N TYR A 402 21.11 -1.89 22.94
CA TYR A 402 19.80 -1.67 22.31
C TYR A 402 18.62 -1.89 23.27
N TYR A 403 18.66 -2.98 24.06
CA TYR A 403 17.56 -3.34 24.98
C TYR A 403 17.63 -2.64 26.34
N ASN A 404 18.80 -2.16 26.78
CA ASN A 404 18.92 -1.46 28.05
C ASN A 404 18.85 0.08 27.92
N GLU A 405 18.60 0.60 26.72
CA GLU A 405 18.30 2.01 26.49
C GLU A 405 16.93 2.34 27.13
N THR A 406 16.96 2.94 28.32
CA THR A 406 15.75 3.39 29.01
C THR A 406 15.06 4.47 28.18
N GLN A 407 13.92 4.12 27.58
CA GLN A 407 13.04 5.12 26.97
C GLN A 407 12.58 6.09 28.07
N PRO A 408 12.66 7.41 27.84
CA PRO A 408 12.12 8.37 28.78
C PRO A 408 10.63 8.08 28.98
N PRO A 409 10.10 8.19 30.21
CA PRO A 409 8.68 8.00 30.45
C PRO A 409 7.89 9.02 29.63
N LYS A 410 6.79 8.57 29.01
CA LYS A 410 5.82 9.44 28.34
C LYS A 410 5.32 10.49 29.32
N THR A 411 5.42 11.77 28.97
CA THR A 411 5.11 12.90 29.86
C THR A 411 3.73 13.48 29.60
N ASP A 412 3.20 13.31 28.39
CA ASP A 412 1.91 13.85 27.95
C ASP A 412 0.91 12.73 27.65
N THR A 413 0.79 11.77 28.57
CA THR A 413 -0.08 10.60 28.42
C THR A 413 -1.54 11.00 28.22
N ILE A 414 -2.14 10.53 27.12
CA ILE A 414 -3.56 10.77 26.77
C ILE A 414 -4.48 9.59 27.09
N GLY A 415 -3.92 8.44 27.48
CA GLY A 415 -4.65 7.22 27.78
C GLY A 415 -3.75 6.01 27.97
N THR A 416 -4.35 4.83 28.08
CA THR A 416 -3.65 3.54 28.10
C THR A 416 -4.24 2.57 27.09
N VAL A 417 -3.41 1.62 26.64
CA VAL A 417 -3.81 0.49 25.79
C VAL A 417 -3.30 -0.79 26.39
N THR A 418 -3.91 -1.92 26.05
CA THR A 418 -3.38 -3.26 26.40
C THR A 418 -2.79 -3.92 25.17
N MET A 419 -1.71 -4.69 25.31
CA MET A 419 -1.16 -5.48 24.20
C MET A 419 -0.80 -6.91 24.61
N THR A 420 -1.05 -7.86 23.70
CA THR A 420 -0.60 -9.26 23.78
C THR A 420 0.22 -9.65 22.54
N ILE A 421 1.13 -10.62 22.69
CA ILE A 421 1.85 -11.26 21.56
C ILE A 421 1.75 -12.78 21.73
N ARG A 422 1.16 -13.47 20.75
CA ARG A 422 0.89 -14.91 20.82
C ARG A 422 1.21 -15.66 19.54
N CYS A 423 1.54 -16.94 19.66
CA CYS A 423 1.86 -17.83 18.54
C CYS A 423 1.14 -19.19 18.67
N ASP A 424 -0.12 -19.19 19.11
CA ASP A 424 -0.89 -20.40 19.41
C ASP A 424 -0.97 -21.39 18.23
N THR A 425 -1.06 -20.88 16.99
CA THR A 425 -1.22 -21.67 15.75
C THR A 425 -0.03 -22.59 15.43
N ILE A 426 1.12 -22.39 16.08
CA ILE A 426 2.37 -23.11 15.82
C ILE A 426 2.93 -23.87 17.03
N VAL A 427 2.26 -23.81 18.20
CA VAL A 427 2.74 -24.47 19.45
C VAL A 427 3.02 -25.97 19.26
N ASP A 428 2.16 -26.66 18.51
CA ASP A 428 2.31 -28.10 18.25
C ASP A 428 3.07 -28.41 16.95
N LYS A 429 3.51 -27.39 16.21
CA LYS A 429 4.15 -27.54 14.89
C LYS A 429 5.68 -27.57 14.95
N SER A 430 6.27 -27.07 16.03
CA SER A 430 7.73 -27.07 16.24
C SER A 430 8.07 -27.23 17.72
N GLN A 431 9.30 -27.65 18.00
CA GLN A 431 9.87 -27.77 19.35
C GLN A 431 10.95 -26.70 19.60
N ASP A 432 10.95 -25.64 18.80
CA ASP A 432 11.89 -24.53 18.96
C ASP A 432 11.69 -23.86 20.34
N SER A 433 12.80 -23.54 21.01
CA SER A 433 12.79 -22.82 22.28
C SER A 433 12.15 -21.43 22.21
N HIS A 434 12.05 -20.84 21.03
CA HIS A 434 11.41 -19.56 20.78
C HIS A 434 9.87 -19.64 20.72
N ILE A 435 9.29 -20.84 20.75
CA ILE A 435 7.84 -21.05 20.76
C ILE A 435 7.42 -21.48 22.18
N PRO A 436 6.83 -20.58 22.98
CA PRO A 436 6.33 -20.91 24.31
C PRO A 436 5.26 -22.01 24.24
N ARG A 437 5.24 -22.92 25.22
CA ARG A 437 4.30 -24.05 25.24
C ARG A 437 2.83 -23.65 25.39
N ASP A 438 2.58 -22.48 25.96
CA ASP A 438 1.27 -21.87 26.09
C ASP A 438 0.98 -20.86 24.97
N GLY A 439 1.90 -20.71 24.01
CA GLY A 439 1.79 -19.76 22.91
C GLY A 439 1.99 -18.30 23.31
N ILE A 440 2.22 -17.98 24.58
CA ILE A 440 2.26 -16.59 25.06
C ILE A 440 3.70 -16.06 25.05
N ILE A 441 3.98 -15.11 24.15
CA ILE A 441 5.28 -14.40 24.08
C ILE A 441 5.24 -13.14 24.95
N LEU A 442 4.12 -12.42 24.94
CA LEU A 442 3.84 -11.30 25.83
C LEU A 442 2.41 -11.44 26.38
N GLU A 443 2.30 -11.56 27.70
CA GLU A 443 1.02 -11.51 28.41
C GLU A 443 0.36 -10.13 28.25
N GLU A 444 -0.96 -10.06 28.47
CA GLU A 444 -1.70 -8.81 28.38
C GLU A 444 -1.06 -7.75 29.28
N THR A 445 -0.50 -6.73 28.65
CA THR A 445 0.32 -5.72 29.31
C THR A 445 -0.19 -4.33 28.95
N GLU A 446 -0.31 -3.48 29.96
CA GLU A 446 -0.73 -2.09 29.80
C GLU A 446 0.45 -1.18 29.39
N PHE A 447 0.21 -0.31 28.41
CA PHE A 447 1.13 0.72 27.94
C PHE A 447 0.42 2.08 27.93
N ALA A 448 1.14 3.12 28.36
CA ALA A 448 0.68 4.49 28.22
C ALA A 448 0.79 4.94 26.75
N ILE A 449 -0.15 5.74 26.27
CA ILE A 449 -0.10 6.34 24.93
C ILE A 449 -0.03 7.87 24.98
N GLU A 450 0.70 8.45 24.05
CA GLU A 450 0.70 9.88 23.72
C GLU A 450 -0.08 10.13 22.40
N ALA A 451 -0.43 11.39 22.14
CA ALA A 451 -1.18 11.75 20.94
C ALA A 451 -0.38 11.41 19.66
N GLY A 452 -0.95 10.55 18.82
CA GLY A 452 -0.33 10.10 17.58
C GLY A 452 0.46 8.80 17.68
N ASP A 453 0.51 8.16 18.86
CA ASP A 453 1.10 6.82 18.99
C ASP A 453 0.36 5.80 18.13
N SER A 454 1.13 5.03 17.36
CA SER A 454 0.61 3.95 16.53
C SER A 454 0.74 2.57 17.19
N VAL A 455 0.09 1.55 16.61
CA VAL A 455 0.32 0.14 16.99
C VAL A 455 1.81 -0.22 16.89
N TYR A 456 2.51 0.28 15.87
CA TYR A 456 3.94 0.06 15.69
C TYR A 456 4.77 0.67 16.83
N ASP A 457 4.44 1.89 17.28
CA ASP A 457 5.19 2.54 18.36
C ASP A 457 5.07 1.75 19.67
N ILE A 458 3.87 1.24 19.98
CA ILE A 458 3.64 0.38 21.16
C ILE A 458 4.33 -0.99 21.02
N LEU A 459 4.35 -1.59 19.82
CA LEU A 459 5.11 -2.82 19.57
C LEU A 459 6.61 -2.61 19.82
N VAL A 460 7.18 -1.51 19.32
CA VAL A 460 8.60 -1.16 19.52
C VAL A 460 8.89 -0.92 21.00
N GLU A 461 8.02 -0.22 21.72
CA GLU A 461 8.15 0.01 23.16
C GLU A 461 8.17 -1.32 23.93
N ALA A 462 7.20 -2.20 23.66
CA ALA A 462 7.09 -3.49 24.34
C ALA A 462 8.27 -4.41 24.04
N THR A 463 8.63 -4.57 22.77
CA THR A 463 9.73 -5.46 22.36
C THR A 463 11.06 -5.03 22.97
N LYS A 464 11.32 -3.73 23.06
CA LYS A 464 12.49 -3.19 23.79
C LYS A 464 12.40 -3.46 25.29
N LYS A 465 11.29 -3.08 25.93
CA LYS A 465 11.08 -3.19 27.39
C LYS A 465 11.19 -4.64 27.89
N TYR A 466 10.61 -5.58 27.14
CA TYR A 466 10.56 -7.00 27.48
C TYR A 466 11.65 -7.84 26.81
N LYS A 467 12.58 -7.21 26.08
CA LYS A 467 13.71 -7.86 25.41
C LYS A 467 13.28 -8.96 24.43
N ILE A 468 12.18 -8.72 23.73
CA ILE A 468 11.65 -9.59 22.69
C ILE A 468 12.27 -9.16 21.36
N GLN A 469 12.88 -10.09 20.63
CA GLN A 469 13.42 -9.79 19.31
C GLN A 469 12.28 -9.42 18.36
N MET A 470 12.50 -8.43 17.50
CA MET A 470 11.58 -8.04 16.45
C MET A 470 12.36 -7.54 15.23
N GLU A 471 11.86 -7.88 14.05
CA GLU A 471 12.41 -7.46 12.76
C GLU A 471 11.35 -6.73 11.94
N ASN A 472 11.71 -5.52 11.49
CA ASN A 472 10.90 -4.69 10.61
C ASN A 472 11.65 -4.50 9.28
N ASN A 473 11.04 -4.94 8.18
CA ASN A 473 11.58 -4.80 6.82
C ASN A 473 11.06 -3.53 6.09
N GLY A 474 10.20 -2.74 6.75
CA GLY A 474 9.65 -1.49 6.25
C GLY A 474 10.29 -0.23 6.85
N THR A 475 9.78 0.94 6.47
CA THR A 475 10.16 2.23 7.11
C THR A 475 9.34 2.44 8.38
N LYS A 476 9.64 3.47 9.18
CA LYS A 476 8.79 3.80 10.34
C LYS A 476 7.34 4.12 9.91
N GLN A 477 7.17 4.76 8.76
CA GLN A 477 5.87 5.20 8.25
C GLN A 477 5.08 4.09 7.54
N ALA A 478 5.76 3.01 7.13
CA ALA A 478 5.16 1.85 6.48
C ALA A 478 5.84 0.58 7.01
N ALA A 479 5.71 0.33 8.32
CA ALA A 479 6.38 -0.79 8.96
C ALA A 479 5.76 -2.12 8.51
N TYR A 480 6.63 -3.08 8.23
CA TYR A 480 6.27 -4.45 7.92
C TYR A 480 7.01 -5.38 8.87
N ILE A 481 6.26 -6.01 9.78
CA ILE A 481 6.81 -6.85 10.83
C ILE A 481 7.07 -8.25 10.29
N ALA A 482 8.32 -8.48 9.90
CA ALA A 482 8.75 -9.74 9.29
C ALA A 482 8.94 -10.83 10.36
N GLY A 483 9.23 -10.48 11.60
CA GLY A 483 9.40 -11.45 12.67
C GLY A 483 9.28 -10.86 14.08
N ILE A 484 8.79 -11.68 15.01
CA ILE A 484 8.74 -11.39 16.45
C ILE A 484 9.18 -12.66 17.17
N ASN A 485 10.05 -12.50 18.17
CA ASN A 485 10.63 -13.57 18.97
C ASN A 485 11.27 -14.68 18.11
N TYR A 486 12.00 -14.30 17.05
CA TYR A 486 12.64 -15.22 16.10
C TYR A 486 11.70 -16.14 15.32
N ILE A 487 10.39 -15.85 15.34
CA ILE A 487 9.41 -16.51 14.49
C ILE A 487 9.11 -15.55 13.33
N TYR A 488 9.45 -15.98 12.12
CA TYR A 488 9.41 -15.16 10.93
C TYR A 488 8.22 -15.48 10.03
N GLU A 489 7.84 -14.53 9.19
CA GLU A 489 7.00 -14.84 8.03
C GLU A 489 7.57 -16.02 7.23
N HIS A 490 6.67 -16.82 6.68
CA HIS A 490 6.99 -18.01 5.87
C HIS A 490 7.59 -19.21 6.61
N ASP A 491 7.99 -19.11 7.89
CA ASP A 491 8.54 -20.24 8.67
C ASP A 491 7.61 -21.46 8.73
N PHE A 492 6.29 -21.24 8.69
CA PHE A 492 5.27 -22.29 8.78
C PHE A 492 4.38 -22.36 7.53
N GLY A 493 4.94 -21.98 6.38
CA GLY A 493 4.31 -22.07 5.06
C GLY A 493 4.16 -20.71 4.37
N ASP A 494 3.94 -20.71 3.05
CA ASP A 494 3.93 -19.50 2.20
C ASP A 494 2.95 -18.39 2.64
N LEU A 495 1.98 -18.71 3.49
CA LEU A 495 0.96 -17.80 4.03
C LEU A 495 1.15 -17.45 5.50
N SER A 496 2.23 -17.94 6.11
CA SER A 496 2.48 -17.72 7.52
C SER A 496 3.13 -16.36 7.78
N GLY A 497 2.73 -15.72 8.88
CA GLY A 497 3.20 -14.38 9.23
C GLY A 497 2.46 -13.78 10.42
N TRP A 498 2.92 -12.60 10.85
CA TRP A 498 2.36 -11.87 11.97
C TRP A 498 1.17 -11.00 11.54
N VAL A 499 0.04 -11.21 12.20
CA VAL A 499 -1.19 -10.40 12.02
C VAL A 499 -1.47 -9.68 13.32
N PHE A 500 -1.84 -8.40 13.25
CA PHE A 500 -2.26 -7.65 14.42
C PHE A 500 -3.76 -7.39 14.38
N PHE A 501 -4.36 -7.32 15.57
CA PHE A 501 -5.75 -7.01 15.79
C PHE A 501 -5.83 -5.83 16.76
N VAL A 502 -6.79 -4.94 16.57
CA VAL A 502 -7.18 -3.92 17.53
C VAL A 502 -8.65 -4.14 17.87
N ASN A 503 -8.96 -4.26 19.16
CA ASN A 503 -10.30 -4.56 19.68
C ASN A 503 -10.93 -5.82 19.03
N GLY A 504 -10.10 -6.83 18.77
CA GLY A 504 -10.51 -8.10 18.16
C GLY A 504 -10.68 -8.06 16.63
N GLN A 505 -10.35 -6.95 15.96
CA GLN A 505 -10.45 -6.81 14.51
C GLN A 505 -9.08 -6.57 13.89
N SER A 506 -8.74 -7.27 12.80
CA SER A 506 -7.51 -7.03 12.04
C SER A 506 -7.71 -5.81 11.12
N PRO A 507 -6.95 -4.70 11.30
CA PRO A 507 -7.09 -3.52 10.45
C PRO A 507 -6.52 -3.72 9.04
N SER A 508 -7.08 -3.06 8.03
CA SER A 508 -6.57 -3.07 6.63
C SER A 508 -5.44 -2.07 6.36
N ILE A 509 -4.98 -1.38 7.40
CA ILE A 509 -3.89 -0.40 7.34
C ILE A 509 -2.66 -0.95 8.05
N GLY A 510 -1.48 -0.45 7.71
CA GLY A 510 -0.25 -0.86 8.38
C GLY A 510 -0.27 -0.53 9.88
N CYS A 511 0.49 -1.29 10.68
CA CYS A 511 0.62 -1.02 12.11
C CYS A 511 1.19 0.38 12.44
N SER A 512 1.90 1.02 11.49
CA SER A 512 2.35 2.42 11.59
C SER A 512 1.24 3.46 11.37
N GLU A 513 0.15 3.07 10.71
CA GLU A 513 -0.91 3.98 10.29
C GLU A 513 -2.10 3.99 11.26
N TYR A 514 -2.29 2.90 12.03
CA TYR A 514 -3.33 2.84 13.04
C TYR A 514 -2.92 3.65 14.27
N ILE A 515 -3.54 4.83 14.42
CA ILE A 515 -3.36 5.71 15.60
C ILE A 515 -4.26 5.24 16.73
N LEU A 516 -3.65 4.99 17.89
CA LEU A 516 -4.30 4.40 19.05
C LEU A 516 -5.18 5.39 19.81
N GLN A 517 -6.23 4.86 20.41
CA GLN A 517 -7.13 5.57 21.31
C GLN A 517 -7.08 4.97 22.72
N ASP A 518 -7.47 5.76 23.71
CA ASP A 518 -7.57 5.30 25.10
C ASP A 518 -8.50 4.09 25.20
N GLY A 519 -8.02 3.01 25.81
CA GLY A 519 -8.73 1.75 25.99
C GLY A 519 -8.60 0.73 24.85
N ASP A 520 -7.86 1.03 23.77
CA ASP A 520 -7.66 0.05 22.69
C ASP A 520 -6.94 -1.22 23.19
N SER A 521 -7.36 -2.38 22.67
CA SER A 521 -6.76 -3.68 22.95
C SER A 521 -6.06 -4.24 21.71
N ILE A 522 -4.73 -4.31 21.74
CA ILE A 522 -3.88 -4.79 20.66
C ILE A 522 -3.57 -6.28 20.87
N SER A 523 -3.65 -7.08 19.81
CA SER A 523 -3.19 -8.46 19.81
C SER A 523 -2.36 -8.77 18.58
N TRP A 524 -1.10 -9.14 18.78
CA TRP A 524 -0.26 -9.71 17.74
C TRP A 524 -0.36 -11.23 17.79
N GLN A 525 -0.72 -11.84 16.67
CA GLN A 525 -0.92 -13.28 16.56
C GLN A 525 -0.19 -13.81 15.33
N TYR A 526 0.56 -14.89 15.52
CA TYR A 526 1.17 -15.59 14.41
C TYR A 526 0.12 -16.46 13.71
N SER A 527 -0.03 -16.31 12.40
CA SER A 527 -0.93 -17.08 11.56
C SER A 527 -0.15 -17.98 10.61
N CYS A 528 -0.71 -19.14 10.26
CA CYS A 528 -0.25 -19.96 9.15
C CYS A 528 -1.04 -19.73 7.84
N GLU A 529 -2.13 -18.96 7.90
CA GLU A 529 -3.08 -18.78 6.79
C GLU A 529 -3.59 -17.32 6.64
N LEU A 530 -2.70 -16.31 6.72
CA LEU A 530 -3.06 -14.88 6.59
C LEU A 530 -4.20 -14.41 7.52
N GLY A 531 -4.31 -15.00 8.70
CA GLY A 531 -5.31 -14.71 9.73
C GLY A 531 -6.55 -15.60 9.70
N ARG A 532 -6.74 -16.45 8.66
CA ARG A 532 -7.94 -17.31 8.57
C ARG A 532 -8.00 -18.36 9.68
N ASP A 533 -6.86 -18.83 10.13
CA ASP A 533 -6.71 -19.78 11.24
C ASP A 533 -6.83 -19.11 12.62
N LEU A 534 -6.96 -17.78 12.67
CA LEU A 534 -7.16 -16.99 13.88
C LEU A 534 -8.62 -16.53 14.07
N GLU A 535 -9.45 -16.66 13.04
CA GLU A 535 -10.88 -16.38 13.13
C GLU A 535 -11.53 -17.47 13.99
N GLN A 536 -11.89 -17.14 15.23
CA GLN A 536 -12.72 -18.01 16.06
C GLN A 536 -14.05 -18.23 15.33
N GLU A 537 -14.41 -19.50 15.09
CA GLU A 537 -15.79 -19.84 14.80
C GLU A 537 -16.64 -19.34 15.98
N VAL A 538 -17.42 -18.29 15.76
CA VAL A 538 -18.52 -17.95 16.66
C VAL A 538 -19.52 -19.09 16.51
N GLU A 539 -19.36 -20.12 17.34
CA GLU A 539 -20.38 -21.14 17.55
C GLU A 539 -21.68 -20.40 17.92
N ASN A 540 -22.63 -20.38 16.99
CA ASN A 540 -24.03 -20.05 17.28
C ASN A 540 -24.77 -21.29 17.78
#